data_AF-A0A2E1HNQ0-F1
#
_entry.id   AF-A0A2E1HNQ0-F1
#
_cell.length_a   1.000
_cell.length_b   1.000
_cell.length_c   1.000
_cell.angle_alpha   90.00
_cell.angle_beta   90.00
_cell.angle_gamma   90.00
#
_symmetry.space_group_name_H-M   'P 1'
#
loop_
_entity.id
_entity.type
_entity.pdbx_description
1 polymer ?
#
loop_
_entity_poly.entity_id
_entity_poly.type
_entity_poly.pdbx_seq_one_letter_code
_entity_poly.pdbx_strand_id
1 'polypeptide(L)'
;MKKIVTLLALTISFSINAQINTNGTSNSGVDASAMGYYTTASGDFSTAMGKSTTASGVNSTAMGINSTASGDSSTAIGGATLASGMASTAIGANTTASGFGSTAIGYNSTASGGYSTAMGRITTASGFNSTAMGRSTIASDYASTVIGHYNSSGSSVTNSATSFNTANTAFVIGNGTYNAKSDAFKVMFNG
;
A
#
# COMPACT_ATOMS: atom_id res chain seq x y z
N MET A 1 -34.84 -50.84 9.37
CA MET A 1 -34.05 -50.33 10.51
C MET A 1 -32.78 -49.69 9.97
N LYS A 2 -32.70 -48.35 9.99
CA LYS A 2 -31.50 -47.55 9.66
C LYS A 2 -30.50 -47.63 10.82
N LYS A 3 -29.24 -48.00 10.58
CA LYS A 3 -28.04 -47.49 11.30
C LYS A 3 -26.87 -47.57 10.33
N ILE A 4 -26.61 -46.48 9.61
CA ILE A 4 -25.60 -45.45 9.93
C ILE A 4 -24.21 -45.93 9.53
N VAL A 5 -23.78 -45.45 8.37
CA VAL A 5 -22.42 -45.56 7.83
C VAL A 5 -21.52 -44.70 8.71
N THR A 6 -20.55 -45.31 9.37
CA THR A 6 -19.47 -44.61 10.08
C THR A 6 -18.55 -43.98 9.05
N LEU A 7 -18.63 -42.65 8.90
CA LEU A 7 -17.70 -41.89 8.07
C LEU A 7 -16.36 -41.79 8.83
N LEU A 8 -15.38 -42.61 8.45
CA LEU A 8 -14.03 -42.52 8.97
C LEU A 8 -13.42 -41.22 8.41
N ALA A 9 -13.32 -40.18 9.25
CA ALA A 9 -12.56 -38.99 8.91
C ALA A 9 -11.08 -39.40 8.77
N LEU A 10 -10.63 -39.56 7.53
CA LEU A 10 -9.22 -39.73 7.19
C LEU A 10 -8.52 -38.40 7.52
N THR A 11 -8.00 -38.31 8.74
CA THR A 11 -7.09 -37.23 9.11
C THR A 11 -5.74 -37.52 8.48
N ILE A 12 -5.49 -36.92 7.31
CA ILE A 12 -4.14 -36.88 6.75
C ILE A 12 -3.33 -35.94 7.65
N SER A 13 -2.67 -36.51 8.65
CA SER A 13 -1.70 -35.80 9.49
C SER A 13 -0.46 -35.55 8.64
N PHE A 14 -0.43 -34.45 7.88
CA PHE A 14 0.85 -33.89 7.48
C PHE A 14 1.50 -33.34 8.74
N SER A 15 2.72 -33.78 9.03
CA SER A 15 3.59 -33.11 10.01
C SER A 15 4.00 -31.75 9.43
N ILE A 16 3.06 -30.81 9.39
CA ILE A 16 3.35 -29.40 9.15
C ILE A 16 3.83 -28.87 10.50
N ASN A 17 5.14 -28.63 10.62
CA ASN A 17 5.73 -27.99 11.80
C ASN A 17 5.30 -26.51 11.94
N ALA A 18 4.44 -26.01 11.04
CA ALA A 18 3.78 -24.72 11.13
C ALA A 18 2.39 -24.86 11.77
N GLN A 19 2.24 -24.38 13.00
CA GLN A 19 0.94 -24.18 13.62
C GLN A 19 0.21 -23.05 12.88
N ILE A 20 -0.66 -23.37 11.91
CA ILE A 20 -1.54 -22.38 11.26
C ILE A 20 -2.74 -22.16 12.19
N ASN A 21 -2.73 -21.07 12.95
CA ASN A 21 -3.91 -20.65 13.71
C ASN A 21 -4.95 -20.11 12.74
N THR A 22 -6.15 -20.70 12.68
CA THR A 22 -7.26 -20.30 11.78
C THR A 22 -8.46 -19.72 12.53
N ASN A 23 -8.31 -19.39 13.82
CA ASN A 23 -9.42 -18.78 14.57
C ASN A 23 -9.80 -17.44 13.93
N GLY A 24 -11.08 -17.31 13.55
CA GLY A 24 -11.64 -16.12 12.93
C GLY A 24 -11.30 -15.94 11.45
N THR A 25 -10.77 -16.96 10.77
CA THR A 25 -10.54 -16.90 9.31
C THR A 25 -11.84 -16.93 8.54
N SER A 26 -12.00 -16.05 7.55
CA SER A 26 -13.10 -16.07 6.59
C SER A 26 -12.55 -16.10 5.17
N ASN A 27 -13.07 -17.01 4.35
CA ASN A 27 -12.72 -17.15 2.95
C ASN A 27 -14.02 -17.24 2.13
N SER A 28 -14.47 -16.11 1.57
CA SER A 28 -15.77 -16.01 0.91
C SER A 28 -15.70 -15.64 -0.57
N GLY A 29 -14.51 -15.29 -1.08
CA GLY A 29 -14.30 -15.08 -2.52
C GLY A 29 -14.12 -16.39 -3.27
N VAL A 30 -14.45 -16.41 -4.56
CA VAL A 30 -14.17 -17.54 -5.46
C VAL A 30 -12.65 -17.70 -5.58
N ASP A 31 -12.12 -18.92 -5.43
CA ASP A 31 -10.68 -19.23 -5.49
C ASP A 31 -9.79 -18.38 -4.55
N ALA A 32 -10.37 -17.82 -3.50
CA ALA A 32 -9.65 -17.03 -2.53
C ALA A 32 -8.91 -17.92 -1.50
N SER A 33 -7.87 -17.37 -0.85
CA SER A 33 -7.05 -18.04 0.14
C SER A 33 -6.87 -17.18 1.39
N ALA A 34 -7.29 -17.68 2.55
CA ALA A 34 -7.09 -17.02 3.85
C ALA A 34 -6.28 -17.90 4.80
N MET A 35 -5.20 -17.38 5.39
CA MET A 35 -4.31 -18.11 6.31
C MET A 35 -3.87 -17.25 7.49
N GLY A 36 -4.27 -17.62 8.71
CA GLY A 36 -3.81 -16.98 9.96
C GLY A 36 -4.94 -16.58 10.91
N TYR A 37 -4.67 -15.70 11.88
CA TYR A 37 -5.63 -15.37 12.94
C TYR A 37 -6.48 -14.15 12.55
N TYR A 38 -7.81 -14.27 12.55
CA TYR A 38 -8.74 -13.23 12.08
C TYR A 38 -8.43 -12.69 10.67
N THR A 39 -8.11 -13.58 9.72
CA THR A 39 -7.82 -13.16 8.34
C THR A 39 -9.04 -13.34 7.44
N THR A 40 -9.35 -12.35 6.61
CA THR A 40 -10.48 -12.37 5.68
C THR A 40 -10.00 -12.24 4.24
N ALA A 41 -10.30 -13.24 3.41
CA ALA A 41 -10.16 -13.16 1.95
C ALA A 41 -11.57 -13.20 1.32
N SER A 42 -12.10 -12.04 0.95
CA SER A 42 -13.48 -11.90 0.48
C SER A 42 -13.61 -11.48 -0.98
N GLY A 43 -12.51 -11.04 -1.61
CA GLY A 43 -12.49 -10.80 -3.05
C GLY A 43 -12.22 -12.09 -3.83
N ASP A 44 -12.76 -12.22 -5.04
CA ASP A 44 -12.44 -13.35 -5.91
C ASP A 44 -10.95 -13.36 -6.24
N PHE A 45 -10.33 -14.54 -6.27
CA PHE A 45 -8.89 -14.75 -6.46
C PHE A 45 -8.00 -14.05 -5.43
N SER A 46 -8.55 -13.62 -4.29
CA SER A 46 -7.80 -12.86 -3.29
C SER A 46 -6.96 -13.76 -2.37
N THR A 47 -5.88 -13.21 -1.82
CA THR A 47 -5.02 -13.89 -0.84
C THR A 47 -4.85 -13.02 0.41
N ALA A 48 -5.22 -13.54 1.58
CA ALA A 48 -4.99 -12.92 2.88
C ALA A 48 -4.13 -13.82 3.78
N MET A 49 -3.00 -13.32 4.29
CA MET A 49 -2.12 -14.08 5.19
C MET A 49 -1.65 -13.24 6.38
N GLY A 50 -1.78 -13.73 7.61
CA GLY A 50 -1.19 -13.06 8.78
C GLY A 50 -2.10 -13.00 10.01
N LYS A 51 -2.23 -11.82 10.61
CA LYS A 51 -3.08 -11.57 11.79
C LYS A 51 -3.94 -10.35 11.53
N SER A 52 -5.26 -10.47 11.61
CA SER A 52 -6.19 -9.36 11.36
C SER A 52 -6.00 -8.76 9.97
N THR A 53 -5.79 -9.63 8.97
CA THR A 53 -5.44 -9.28 7.59
C THR A 53 -6.68 -9.37 6.70
N THR A 54 -6.91 -8.40 5.83
CA THR A 54 -8.08 -8.37 4.94
C THR A 54 -7.68 -8.17 3.48
N ALA A 55 -8.03 -9.12 2.62
CA ALA A 55 -7.97 -8.99 1.16
C ALA A 55 -9.41 -9.01 0.62
N SER A 56 -9.97 -7.83 0.33
CA SER A 56 -11.37 -7.69 -0.06
C SER A 56 -11.59 -7.25 -1.50
N GLY A 57 -10.54 -6.78 -2.20
CA GLY A 57 -10.60 -6.49 -3.63
C GLY A 57 -10.48 -7.76 -4.48
N VAL A 58 -11.04 -7.75 -5.68
CA VAL A 58 -10.84 -8.85 -6.65
C VAL A 58 -9.36 -8.94 -7.01
N ASN A 59 -8.78 -10.13 -7.05
CA ASN A 59 -7.36 -10.37 -7.33
C ASN A 59 -6.41 -9.61 -6.36
N SER A 60 -6.88 -9.30 -5.14
CA SER A 60 -6.08 -8.57 -4.15
C SER A 60 -5.21 -9.50 -3.31
N THR A 61 -4.07 -8.98 -2.83
CA THR A 61 -3.17 -9.71 -1.93
C THR A 61 -2.88 -8.88 -0.69
N ALA A 62 -3.21 -9.39 0.50
CA ALA A 62 -2.87 -8.80 1.79
C ALA A 62 -2.03 -9.77 2.62
N MET A 63 -0.85 -9.35 3.07
CA MET A 63 0.06 -10.19 3.86
C MET A 63 0.66 -9.41 5.03
N GLY A 64 0.49 -9.90 6.25
CA GLY A 64 1.07 -9.36 7.47
C GLY A 64 0.02 -8.82 8.46
N ILE A 65 0.49 -8.27 9.59
CA ILE A 65 -0.38 -7.93 10.72
C ILE A 65 -1.16 -6.64 10.41
N ASN A 66 -2.49 -6.67 10.51
CA ASN A 66 -3.36 -5.53 10.21
C ASN A 66 -3.22 -4.98 8.78
N SER A 67 -2.83 -5.82 7.82
CA SER A 67 -2.75 -5.40 6.41
C SER A 67 -4.09 -5.50 5.72
N THR A 68 -4.41 -4.49 4.91
CA THR A 68 -5.67 -4.41 4.16
C THR A 68 -5.40 -4.11 2.68
N ALA A 69 -5.79 -5.01 1.80
CA ALA A 69 -5.84 -4.82 0.35
C ALA A 69 -7.30 -4.79 -0.09
N SER A 70 -7.88 -3.58 -0.22
CA SER A 70 -9.31 -3.40 -0.49
C SER A 70 -9.60 -2.91 -1.90
N GLY A 71 -8.59 -2.47 -2.65
CA GLY A 71 -8.75 -2.16 -4.08
C GLY A 71 -8.65 -3.42 -4.95
N ASP A 72 -9.33 -3.43 -6.09
CA ASP A 72 -9.17 -4.52 -7.06
C ASP A 72 -7.73 -4.55 -7.60
N SER A 73 -7.16 -5.74 -7.73
CA SER A 73 -5.76 -5.99 -8.06
C SER A 73 -4.76 -5.25 -7.16
N SER A 74 -5.15 -4.93 -5.92
CA SER A 74 -4.28 -4.25 -4.96
C SER A 74 -3.39 -5.22 -4.18
N THR A 75 -2.24 -4.74 -3.73
CA THR A 75 -1.28 -5.52 -2.94
C THR A 75 -0.88 -4.77 -1.67
N ALA A 76 -1.13 -5.34 -0.48
CA ALA A 76 -0.75 -4.78 0.81
C ALA A 76 0.14 -5.77 1.58
N ILE A 77 1.44 -5.49 1.73
CA ILE A 77 2.40 -6.41 2.37
C ILE A 77 3.13 -5.71 3.52
N GLY A 78 2.96 -6.20 4.75
CA GLY A 78 3.74 -5.84 5.93
C GLY A 78 2.89 -5.56 7.17
N GLY A 79 3.23 -4.55 7.98
CA GLY A 79 2.51 -4.25 9.22
C GLY A 79 1.65 -3.00 9.07
N ALA A 80 0.34 -3.10 9.32
CA ALA A 80 -0.60 -1.96 9.21
C ALA A 80 -0.53 -1.27 7.84
N THR A 81 -0.44 -2.05 6.76
CA THR A 81 -0.43 -1.52 5.39
C THR A 81 -1.84 -1.43 4.82
N LEU A 82 -2.10 -0.41 4.00
CA LEU A 82 -3.39 -0.18 3.35
C LEU A 82 -3.19 0.07 1.85
N ALA A 83 -3.64 -0.86 1.00
CA ALA A 83 -3.74 -0.68 -0.43
C ALA A 83 -5.22 -0.58 -0.82
N SER A 84 -5.76 0.64 -0.87
CA SER A 84 -7.19 0.87 -1.09
C SER A 84 -7.53 1.37 -2.49
N GLY A 85 -6.53 1.81 -3.26
CA GLY A 85 -6.72 2.15 -4.67
C GLY A 85 -6.81 0.90 -5.55
N MET A 86 -7.60 0.95 -6.62
CA MET A 86 -7.52 -0.07 -7.67
C MET A 86 -6.09 -0.13 -8.24
N ALA A 87 -5.55 -1.33 -8.44
CA ALA A 87 -4.18 -1.60 -8.87
C ALA A 87 -3.10 -0.95 -7.97
N SER A 88 -3.42 -0.63 -6.71
CA SER A 88 -2.47 0.01 -5.80
C SER A 88 -1.56 -1.00 -5.09
N THR A 89 -0.37 -0.57 -4.69
CA THR A 89 0.62 -1.40 -3.97
C THR A 89 1.13 -0.68 -2.73
N ALA A 90 0.95 -1.26 -1.54
CA ALA A 90 1.45 -0.76 -0.26
C ALA A 90 2.36 -1.80 0.42
N ILE A 91 3.67 -1.53 0.53
CA ILE A 91 4.64 -2.48 1.09
C ILE A 91 5.45 -1.84 2.22
N GLY A 92 5.49 -2.46 3.40
CA GLY A 92 6.32 -2.06 4.53
C GLY A 92 5.54 -1.93 5.84
N ALA A 93 5.70 -0.83 6.57
CA ALA A 93 5.01 -0.64 7.84
C ALA A 93 4.30 0.72 7.92
N ASN A 94 3.00 0.72 8.24
CA ASN A 94 2.15 1.90 8.23
C ASN A 94 2.12 2.61 6.86
N THR A 95 2.15 1.85 5.76
CA THR A 95 2.13 2.43 4.41
C THR A 95 0.71 2.49 3.85
N THR A 96 0.37 3.54 3.12
CA THR A 96 -0.95 3.71 2.48
C THR A 96 -0.79 4.02 1.00
N ALA A 97 -1.35 3.18 0.13
CA ALA A 97 -1.50 3.43 -1.29
C ALA A 97 -3.00 3.53 -1.61
N SER A 98 -3.51 4.75 -1.72
CA SER A 98 -4.95 5.03 -1.85
C SER A 98 -5.35 5.58 -3.22
N GLY A 99 -4.39 6.03 -4.03
CA GLY A 99 -4.65 6.45 -5.42
C GLY A 99 -4.80 5.26 -6.36
N PHE A 100 -5.56 5.43 -7.44
CA PHE A 100 -5.61 4.46 -8.56
C PHE A 100 -4.19 4.21 -9.09
N GLY A 101 -3.75 2.96 -9.18
CA GLY A 101 -2.40 2.60 -9.65
C GLY A 101 -1.25 3.15 -8.79
N SER A 102 -1.53 3.61 -7.56
CA SER A 102 -0.52 4.21 -6.69
C SER A 102 0.38 3.17 -6.03
N THR A 103 1.61 3.55 -5.72
CA THR A 103 2.60 2.68 -5.06
C THR A 103 3.21 3.36 -3.84
N ALA A 104 3.05 2.78 -2.65
CA ALA A 104 3.66 3.24 -1.41
C ALA A 104 4.59 2.16 -0.82
N ILE A 105 5.88 2.45 -0.66
CA ILE A 105 6.87 1.49 -0.16
C ILE A 105 7.69 2.11 0.97
N GLY A 106 7.84 1.40 2.10
CA GLY A 106 8.73 1.76 3.21
C GLY A 106 8.04 1.91 4.57
N TYR A 107 8.34 2.96 5.33
CA TYR A 107 7.77 3.18 6.67
C TYR A 107 7.02 4.50 6.73
N ASN A 108 5.74 4.44 7.08
CA ASN A 108 4.86 5.60 7.18
C ASN A 108 4.76 6.40 5.86
N SER A 109 4.77 5.70 4.72
CA SER A 109 4.73 6.29 3.38
C SER A 109 3.32 6.30 2.82
N THR A 110 2.93 7.39 2.16
CA THR A 110 1.58 7.58 1.61
C THR A 110 1.63 7.98 0.13
N ALA A 111 1.02 7.18 -0.73
CA ALA A 111 0.80 7.49 -2.14
C ALA A 111 -0.72 7.65 -2.38
N SER A 112 -1.19 8.90 -2.45
CA SER A 112 -2.62 9.22 -2.53
C SER A 112 -3.05 9.81 -3.87
N GLY A 113 -2.11 10.25 -4.70
CA GLY A 113 -2.39 10.67 -6.08
C GLY A 113 -2.62 9.47 -6.99
N GLY A 114 -3.45 9.61 -8.03
CA GLY A 114 -3.53 8.62 -9.11
C GLY A 114 -2.16 8.44 -9.76
N TYR A 115 -1.74 7.20 -9.97
CA TYR A 115 -0.43 6.80 -10.49
C TYR A 115 0.77 7.36 -9.70
N SER A 116 0.56 7.78 -8.45
CA SER A 116 1.62 8.34 -7.63
C SER A 116 2.52 7.26 -7.03
N THR A 117 3.79 7.60 -6.74
CA THR A 117 4.75 6.72 -6.09
C THR A 117 5.38 7.39 -4.88
N ALA A 118 5.23 6.80 -3.68
CA ALA A 118 5.88 7.24 -2.45
C ALA A 118 6.83 6.15 -1.93
N MET A 119 8.13 6.41 -1.87
CA MET A 119 9.14 5.40 -1.48
C MET A 119 10.10 5.93 -0.42
N GLY A 120 10.15 5.28 0.73
CA GLY A 120 11.13 5.56 1.80
C GLY A 120 10.49 5.70 3.18
N ARG A 121 10.93 6.70 3.97
CA ARG A 121 10.47 6.90 5.35
C ARG A 121 9.72 8.22 5.49
N ILE A 122 8.43 8.17 5.82
CA ILE A 122 7.57 9.37 5.97
C ILE A 122 7.50 10.15 4.64
N THR A 123 7.35 9.45 3.51
CA THR A 123 7.24 10.10 2.19
C THR A 123 5.78 10.21 1.77
N THR A 124 5.39 11.34 1.17
CA THR A 124 4.03 11.57 0.70
C THR A 124 4.02 11.97 -0.78
N ALA A 125 3.37 11.18 -1.63
CA ALA A 125 3.11 11.51 -3.03
C ALA A 125 1.59 11.70 -3.23
N SER A 126 1.14 12.94 -3.29
CA SER A 126 -0.29 13.28 -3.37
C SER A 126 -0.71 13.89 -4.71
N GLY A 127 0.25 14.31 -5.55
CA GLY A 127 -0.04 14.74 -6.90
C GLY A 127 -0.33 13.55 -7.83
N PHE A 128 -1.22 13.73 -8.80
CA PHE A 128 -1.41 12.75 -9.87
C PHE A 128 -0.10 12.61 -10.67
N ASN A 129 0.31 11.38 -10.99
CA ASN A 129 1.63 11.05 -11.56
C ASN A 129 2.85 11.51 -10.73
N SER A 130 2.69 11.90 -9.48
CA SER A 130 3.81 12.40 -8.67
C SER A 130 4.68 11.28 -8.11
N THR A 131 5.96 11.58 -7.85
CA THR A 131 6.90 10.67 -7.20
C THR A 131 7.58 11.37 -6.02
N ALA A 132 7.50 10.79 -4.82
CA ALA A 132 8.24 11.21 -3.63
C ALA A 132 9.17 10.08 -3.17
N MET A 133 10.48 10.31 -3.13
CA MET A 133 11.46 9.30 -2.71
C MET A 133 12.41 9.84 -1.64
N GLY A 134 12.72 9.02 -0.63
CA GLY A 134 13.73 9.32 0.39
C GLY A 134 13.16 9.41 1.82
N ARG A 135 13.46 10.49 2.55
CA ARG A 135 13.04 10.65 3.96
C ARG A 135 12.31 11.95 4.19
N SER A 136 11.08 11.90 4.66
CA SER A 136 10.27 13.10 4.93
C SER A 136 10.10 13.99 3.69
N THR A 137 9.99 13.39 2.50
CA THR A 137 9.78 14.11 1.23
C THR A 137 8.30 14.16 0.86
N ILE A 138 7.88 15.27 0.24
CA ILE A 138 6.50 15.53 -0.17
C ILE A 138 6.48 15.97 -1.64
N ALA A 139 5.75 15.24 -2.48
CA ALA A 139 5.46 15.57 -3.88
C ALA A 139 3.94 15.73 -4.06
N SER A 140 3.45 16.97 -4.15
CA SER A 140 2.00 17.25 -4.22
C SER A 140 1.51 17.76 -5.56
N ASP A 141 2.40 18.22 -6.43
CA ASP A 141 2.02 18.82 -7.71
C ASP A 141 1.86 17.73 -8.78
N TYR A 142 0.98 17.96 -9.76
CA TYR A 142 0.83 17.07 -10.91
C TYR A 142 2.18 16.77 -11.55
N ALA A 143 2.49 15.49 -11.75
CA ALA A 143 3.71 14.96 -12.37
C ALA A 143 5.04 15.39 -11.71
N SER A 144 5.00 15.91 -10.49
CA SER A 144 6.23 16.32 -9.77
C SER A 144 7.07 15.13 -9.31
N THR A 145 8.39 15.28 -9.35
CA THR A 145 9.34 14.31 -8.77
C THR A 145 10.17 14.96 -7.67
N VAL A 146 10.10 14.44 -6.45
CA VAL A 146 10.81 14.96 -5.28
C VAL A 146 11.66 13.84 -4.67
N ILE A 147 12.96 14.08 -4.55
CA ILE A 147 13.92 13.13 -3.97
C ILE A 147 14.68 13.74 -2.79
N GLY A 148 15.43 12.92 -2.04
CA GLY A 148 16.34 13.37 -0.99
C GLY A 148 15.73 13.30 0.42
N HIS A 149 15.98 14.31 1.24
CA HIS A 149 15.48 14.33 2.62
C HIS A 149 14.98 15.70 3.05
N TYR A 150 13.82 15.71 3.72
CA TYR A 150 13.24 16.92 4.34
C TYR A 150 13.15 18.10 3.36
N ASN A 151 12.55 17.89 2.17
CA ASN A 151 12.32 18.97 1.22
C ASN A 151 11.45 20.07 1.85
N SER A 152 11.64 21.31 1.43
CA SER A 152 10.85 22.44 1.92
C SER A 152 9.36 22.16 1.69
N SER A 153 8.54 22.28 2.73
CA SER A 153 7.08 22.23 2.59
C SER A 153 6.68 23.40 1.70
N GLY A 154 6.39 23.14 0.41
CA GLY A 154 6.33 24.19 -0.61
C GLY A 154 7.28 23.98 -1.81
N SER A 155 8.01 22.87 -1.90
CA SER A 155 8.48 22.31 -3.20
C SER A 155 7.37 21.50 -3.90
N SER A 156 6.16 22.00 -3.68
CA SER A 156 4.84 21.40 -3.67
C SER A 156 3.84 22.57 -3.84
N VAL A 157 4.27 23.61 -4.57
CA VAL A 157 3.58 24.88 -4.71
C VAL A 157 2.38 24.63 -5.61
N THR A 158 1.26 24.21 -5.04
CA THR A 158 0.12 23.83 -5.86
C THR A 158 -0.41 25.03 -6.64
N ASN A 159 -0.52 24.89 -7.97
CA ASN A 159 -1.62 25.46 -8.74
C ASN A 159 -2.55 24.37 -9.34
N SER A 160 -2.15 23.09 -9.34
CA SER A 160 -3.05 21.92 -9.50
C SER A 160 -2.36 20.60 -9.15
N ALA A 161 -2.96 19.79 -8.29
CA ALA A 161 -2.49 18.42 -7.99
C ALA A 161 -2.86 17.41 -9.09
N THR A 162 -3.77 17.76 -10.00
CA THR A 162 -4.41 16.81 -10.93
C THR A 162 -4.27 17.18 -12.40
N SER A 163 -3.61 18.30 -12.72
CA SER A 163 -3.44 18.75 -14.10
C SER A 163 -2.14 19.51 -14.29
N PHE A 164 -1.63 19.50 -15.52
CA PHE A 164 -0.43 20.25 -15.87
C PHE A 164 -0.64 21.75 -15.67
N ASN A 165 0.35 22.40 -15.05
CA ASN A 165 0.43 23.84 -14.89
C ASN A 165 1.91 24.23 -14.94
N THR A 166 2.28 25.25 -15.70
CA THR A 166 3.67 25.69 -15.80
C THR A 166 4.22 26.24 -14.47
N ALA A 167 3.33 26.67 -13.57
CA ALA A 167 3.68 27.07 -12.21
C ALA A 167 3.85 25.88 -11.24
N ASN A 168 3.53 24.64 -11.65
CA ASN A 168 3.80 23.47 -10.83
C ASN A 168 5.30 23.16 -10.81
N THR A 169 5.73 22.53 -9.72
CA THR A 169 7.10 22.03 -9.59
C THR A 169 7.26 20.77 -10.44
N ALA A 170 8.31 20.71 -11.25
CA ALA A 170 8.65 19.53 -12.04
C ALA A 170 9.56 18.58 -11.25
N PHE A 171 10.63 19.11 -10.65
CA PHE A 171 11.65 18.31 -9.98
C PHE A 171 12.28 19.02 -8.79
N VAL A 172 12.56 18.28 -7.71
CA VAL A 172 13.15 18.79 -6.47
C VAL A 172 14.13 17.79 -5.86
N ILE A 173 15.25 18.30 -5.34
CA ILE A 173 16.16 17.57 -4.46
C ILE A 173 16.13 18.23 -3.08
N GLY A 174 15.51 17.57 -2.10
CA GLY A 174 15.49 17.99 -0.70
C GLY A 174 16.81 17.68 0.01
N ASN A 175 17.32 18.63 0.78
CA ASN A 175 18.54 18.49 1.60
C ASN A 175 18.37 19.01 3.03
N GLY A 176 17.13 19.18 3.49
CA GLY A 176 16.83 19.74 4.79
C GLY A 176 17.12 18.80 5.95
N THR A 177 16.76 19.21 7.16
CA THR A 177 16.82 18.39 8.36
C THR A 177 15.45 18.32 9.01
N TYR A 178 15.31 17.51 10.06
CA TYR A 178 14.06 17.39 10.82
C TYR A 178 13.53 18.74 11.31
N ASN A 179 14.42 19.69 11.65
CA ASN A 179 14.06 21.00 12.18
C ASN A 179 14.16 22.14 11.15
N ALA A 180 14.74 21.88 9.97
CA ALA A 180 14.97 22.91 8.96
C ALA A 180 14.84 22.29 7.57
N LYS A 181 13.63 22.27 7.02
CA LYS A 181 13.38 21.74 5.67
C LYS A 181 14.01 22.66 4.62
N SER A 182 14.58 22.09 3.56
CA SER A 182 15.22 22.86 2.49
C SER A 182 15.35 22.03 1.21
N ASP A 183 15.54 22.75 0.10
CA ASP A 183 15.77 22.18 -1.22
C ASP A 183 17.15 22.61 -1.72
N ALA A 184 17.98 21.64 -2.14
CA ALA A 184 19.24 21.91 -2.81
C ALA A 184 19.02 22.34 -4.27
N PHE A 185 17.92 21.87 -4.88
CA PHE A 185 17.60 22.10 -6.28
C PHE A 185 16.09 22.03 -6.49
N LYS A 186 15.57 22.94 -7.32
CA LYS A 186 14.15 23.01 -7.68
C LYS A 186 14.00 23.50 -9.12
N VAL A 187 13.16 22.82 -9.89
CA VAL A 187 12.77 23.17 -11.27
C VAL A 187 11.25 23.19 -11.37
N MET A 188 10.73 24.19 -12.08
CA MET A 188 9.31 24.34 -12.38
C MET A 188 9.05 23.96 -13.85
N PHE A 189 7.80 23.71 -14.22
CA PHE A 189 7.47 23.35 -15.61
C PHE A 189 7.58 24.52 -16.61
N ASN A 190 7.83 25.75 -16.15
CA ASN A 190 8.05 26.93 -16.99
C ASN A 190 9.51 27.10 -17.45
N GLY A 191 10.45 26.28 -16.99
CA GLY A 191 11.88 26.42 -17.27
C GLY A 191 12.58 27.30 -16.25
#